data_AF-V4J501-F1
#
_entry.id   AF-V4J501-F1
#
_cell.length_a   1.000
_cell.length_b   1.000
_cell.length_c   1.000
_cell.angle_alpha   90.00
_cell.angle_beta   90.00
_cell.angle_gamma   90.00
#
_symmetry.space_group_name_H-M   'P 1'
#
loop_
_entity.id
_entity.type
_entity.pdbx_description
1 polymer ?
#
loop_
_entity_poly.entity_id
_entity_poly.type
_entity_poly.pdbx_seq_one_letter_code
_entity_poly.pdbx_strand_id
1 'polypeptide(L)'
;MSIRVYNTLTHKKEELTPIELGHVKLYVCGITSYDYCHIGHARSAPVFDMIVSSLHCRGMRVTFVCNFTGIDDTIINRDAEQGATRNLKPH
;
A
#
# COMPACT_ATOMS: atom_id res chain seq x y z
N MET A 1 -18.64 12.68 -15.70
CA MET A 1 -18.56 13.07 -14.28
C MET A 1 -17.15 12.87 -13.79
N SER A 2 -16.54 13.88 -13.17
CA SER A 2 -15.18 13.78 -12.62
C SER A 2 -15.12 12.90 -11.37
N ILE A 3 -13.97 12.29 -11.13
CA ILE A 3 -13.72 11.45 -9.94
C ILE A 3 -13.41 12.37 -8.78
N ARG A 4 -14.02 12.09 -7.62
CA ARG A 4 -13.68 12.79 -6.38
C ARG A 4 -13.16 11.80 -5.34
N VAL A 5 -12.06 12.14 -4.69
CA VAL A 5 -11.40 11.34 -3.66
C VAL A 5 -11.41 12.12 -2.35
N TYR A 6 -11.56 11.41 -1.23
CA TYR A 6 -11.42 12.05 0.07
C TYR A 6 -9.94 12.28 0.36
N ASN A 7 -9.55 13.55 0.48
CA ASN A 7 -8.18 13.94 0.80
C ASN A 7 -8.03 14.10 2.31
N THR A 8 -7.26 13.21 2.94
CA THR A 8 -7.00 13.24 4.38
C THR A 8 -6.27 14.51 4.82
N LEU A 9 -5.47 15.15 3.96
CA LEU A 9 -4.74 16.39 4.28
C LEU A 9 -5.69 17.58 4.47
N THR A 10 -6.76 17.65 3.68
CA THR A 10 -7.71 18.78 3.69
C THR A 10 -9.06 18.41 4.31
N HIS A 11 -9.24 17.14 4.66
CA HIS A 11 -10.47 16.54 5.20
C HIS A 11 -11.71 16.73 4.30
N LYS A 12 -11.52 16.86 2.99
CA LYS A 12 -12.59 17.16 2.02
C LYS A 12 -12.56 16.20 0.85
N LYS A 13 -13.70 16.09 0.16
CA LYS A 13 -13.78 15.42 -1.14
C LYS A 13 -13.32 16.37 -2.22
N GLU A 14 -12.19 16.06 -2.83
CA GLU A 14 -11.55 16.87 -3.86
C GLU A 14 -11.57 16.14 -5.19
N GLU A 15 -11.49 16.89 -6.28
CA GLU A 15 -11.40 16.30 -7.62
C GLU A 15 -10.03 15.63 -7.80
N LEU A 16 -10.03 14.41 -8.34
CA LEU A 16 -8.80 13.72 -8.69
C LEU A 16 -8.24 14.33 -9.97
N THR A 17 -7.27 15.22 -9.83
CA THR A 17 -6.54 15.81 -10.95
C THR A 17 -5.14 15.20 -11.00
N PRO A 18 -4.86 14.27 -11.93
CA PRO A 18 -3.55 13.63 -12.01
C PRO A 18 -2.47 14.63 -12.45
N ILE A 19 -1.23 14.38 -12.02
CA ILE A 19 -0.07 15.20 -12.40
C ILE A 19 0.16 15.18 -13.92
N GLU A 20 -0.04 14.01 -14.54
CA GLU A 20 0.01 13.80 -15.99
C GLU A 20 -1.39 13.43 -16.47
N LEU A 21 -1.93 14.17 -17.45
CA LEU A 21 -3.30 13.97 -17.91
C LEU A 21 -3.53 12.52 -18.35
N GLY A 22 -4.57 11.89 -17.80
CA GLY A 22 -4.92 10.49 -18.10
C GLY A 22 -4.00 9.44 -17.43
N HIS A 23 -3.03 9.85 -16.62
CA HIS A 23 -2.12 8.94 -15.92
C HIS A 23 -2.08 9.18 -14.41
N VAL A 24 -2.61 8.21 -13.65
CA VAL A 24 -2.59 8.21 -12.19
C VAL A 24 -1.40 7.40 -11.68
N LYS A 25 -0.62 7.99 -10.78
CA LYS A 25 0.44 7.29 -10.03
C LYS A 25 -0.06 7.08 -8.60
N LEU A 26 -0.19 5.83 -8.19
CA LEU A 26 -0.73 5.44 -6.88
C LEU A 26 0.31 4.64 -6.10
N TYR A 27 0.67 5.12 -4.91
CA TYR A 27 1.48 4.40 -3.94
C TYR A 27 0.62 3.97 -2.76
N VAL A 28 0.74 2.70 -2.37
CA VAL A 28 0.06 2.14 -1.20
C VAL A 28 1.08 1.45 -0.32
N CYS A 29 1.04 1.74 0.99
CA CYS A 29 1.84 1.02 1.96
C CYS A 29 1.38 -0.44 2.01
N GLY A 30 2.28 -1.38 1.69
CA GLY A 30 2.00 -2.80 1.76
C GLY A 30 2.20 -3.38 3.15
N ILE A 31 2.21 -4.71 3.23
CA ILE A 31 2.28 -5.43 4.50
C ILE A 31 3.69 -5.44 5.07
N THR A 32 3.77 -5.42 6.41
CA THR A 32 4.96 -5.79 7.16
C THR A 32 4.89 -7.29 7.42
N SER A 33 5.86 -8.07 6.93
CA SER A 33 5.86 -9.56 7.00
C SER A 33 6.28 -10.14 8.34
N TYR A 34 5.61 -9.71 9.41
CA TYR A 34 6.02 -9.99 10.78
C TYR A 34 5.20 -11.12 11.35
N ASP A 35 3.98 -11.31 10.85
CA ASP A 35 3.04 -12.35 11.25
C ASP A 35 2.07 -12.70 10.11
N TYR A 36 1.25 -13.74 10.30
CA TYR A 36 0.19 -14.12 9.36
C TYR A 36 -0.68 -12.93 8.97
N CYS A 37 -1.04 -12.80 7.69
CA CYS A 37 -1.97 -11.76 7.24
C CYS A 37 -3.30 -11.81 8.02
N HIS A 38 -3.50 -10.84 8.92
CA HIS A 38 -4.77 -10.69 9.65
C HIS A 38 -5.82 -9.98 8.77
N ILE A 39 -7.11 -10.06 9.17
CA ILE A 39 -8.25 -9.43 8.46
C ILE A 39 -8.01 -7.93 8.18
N GLY A 40 -7.28 -7.23 9.05
CA GLY A 40 -6.90 -5.82 8.84
C GLY A 40 -6.09 -5.59 7.56
N HIS A 41 -5.07 -6.43 7.29
CA HIS A 41 -4.31 -6.37 6.04
C HIS A 41 -5.12 -6.90 4.85
N ALA A 42 -5.95 -7.92 5.06
CA ALA A 42 -6.82 -8.47 4.04
C ALA A 42 -7.90 -7.49 3.56
N ARG A 43 -8.23 -6.45 4.34
CA ARG A 43 -9.19 -5.42 3.95
C ARG A 43 -8.59 -4.37 3.01
N SER A 44 -7.34 -3.99 3.22
CA SER A 44 -6.70 -2.91 2.46
C SER A 44 -6.46 -3.29 1.00
N ALA A 45 -5.95 -4.51 0.76
CA ALA A 45 -5.64 -5.01 -0.57
C ALA A 45 -6.84 -4.96 -1.56
N PRO A 46 -8.02 -5.55 -1.26
CA PRO A 46 -9.16 -5.53 -2.18
C PRO A 46 -9.74 -4.14 -2.37
N VAL A 47 -9.65 -3.25 -1.37
CA VAL A 47 -10.12 -1.87 -1.52
C VAL A 47 -9.28 -1.10 -2.54
N PHE A 48 -7.96 -1.21 -2.46
CA PHE A 48 -7.07 -0.55 -3.43
C PHE A 48 -7.13 -1.20 -4.81
N ASP A 49 -7.35 -2.52 -4.88
CA ASP A 49 -7.62 -3.21 -6.14
C ASP A 49 -8.90 -2.67 -6.82
N MET A 50 -10.00 -2.52 -6.08
CA MET A 50 -11.23 -1.92 -6.60
C MET A 50 -11.03 -0.48 -7.08
N ILE A 51 -10.20 0.31 -6.39
CA ILE A 51 -9.85 1.66 -6.82
C ILE A 51 -9.11 1.61 -8.16
N VAL A 52 -8.05 0.82 -8.27
CA VAL A 52 -7.25 0.70 -9.51
C VAL A 52 -8.12 0.21 -10.67
N SER A 53 -8.94 -0.81 -10.44
CA SER A 53 -9.87 -1.35 -11.44
C SER A 53 -10.87 -0.29 -11.92
N SER A 54 -11.45 0.49 -10.99
CA SER A 54 -12.36 1.59 -11.33
C SER A 54 -11.67 2.68 -12.16
N LEU A 55 -10.41 3.00 -11.86
CA LEU A 55 -9.62 3.96 -12.63
C LEU A 55 -9.35 3.45 -14.06
N HIS A 56 -9.01 2.16 -14.23
CA HIS A 56 -8.83 1.52 -15.53
C HIS A 56 -10.13 1.50 -16.35
N CYS A 57 -11.27 1.13 -15.76
CA CYS A 57 -12.58 1.14 -16.42
C CYS A 57 -12.98 2.52 -16.96
N ARG A 58 -12.40 3.59 -16.41
CA ARG A 58 -12.60 4.98 -16.85
C ARG A 58 -11.57 5.45 -17.87
N GLY A 59 -10.72 4.56 -18.38
CA GLY A 59 -9.75 4.84 -19.45
C GLY A 59 -8.47 5.53 -18.98
N MET A 60 -8.19 5.57 -17.68
CA MET A 60 -6.93 6.11 -17.18
C MET A 60 -5.85 5.03 -17.15
N ARG A 61 -4.63 5.43 -17.50
CA ARG A 61 -3.42 4.67 -17.20
C ARG A 61 -3.14 4.76 -15.71
N VAL A 62 -2.85 3.65 -15.04
CA VAL A 62 -2.49 3.65 -13.61
C VAL A 62 -1.13 2.98 -13.42
N THR A 63 -0.20 3.69 -12.78
CA THR A 63 1.01 3.09 -12.22
C THR A 63 0.76 2.84 -10.74
N PHE A 64 0.63 1.57 -10.36
CA PHE A 64 0.41 1.15 -8.98
C PHE A 64 1.70 0.60 -8.38
N VAL A 65 2.13 1.16 -7.25
CA VAL A 65 3.32 0.74 -6.51
C VAL A 65 2.93 0.40 -5.08
N CYS A 66 3.32 -0.78 -4.64
CA CYS A 66 3.12 -1.26 -3.28
C CYS A 66 4.45 -1.76 -2.74
N ASN A 67 4.88 -1.27 -1.58
CA ASN A 67 6.11 -1.75 -0.95
C ASN A 67 5.85 -3.04 -0.16
N PHE A 68 6.93 -3.76 0.15
CA PHE A 68 6.91 -4.92 1.04
C PHE A 68 7.97 -4.71 2.11
N THR A 69 7.56 -4.61 3.37
CA THR A 69 8.50 -4.39 4.47
C THR A 69 8.99 -5.73 5.00
N GLY A 70 10.24 -6.06 4.69
CA GLY A 70 10.91 -7.30 5.11
C GLY A 70 11.90 -7.13 6.26
N ILE A 71 12.18 -5.89 6.70
CA ILE A 71 13.09 -5.53 7.79
C ILE A 71 12.51 -4.31 8.52
N ASP A 72 12.43 -4.41 9.85
CA ASP A 72 11.73 -3.56 10.83
C ASP A 72 11.92 -4.24 12.20
N ASP A 73 12.00 -3.45 13.26
CA ASP A 73 12.46 -3.88 14.59
C ASP A 73 11.55 -4.93 15.24
N THR A 74 10.28 -5.01 14.83
CA THR A 74 9.33 -5.99 15.37
C THR A 74 9.62 -7.46 14.96
N ILE A 75 10.42 -7.73 13.91
CA ILE A 75 10.79 -9.06 13.36
C ILE A 75 12.01 -9.48 14.15
N ILE A 76 12.93 -8.53 14.37
CA ILE A 76 14.14 -8.76 15.15
C ILE A 76 13.78 -9.18 16.56
N ASN A 77 12.80 -8.50 17.19
CA ASN A 77 12.31 -8.88 18.52
C ASN A 77 11.59 -10.25 18.51
N ARG A 78 10.80 -10.55 17.48
CA ARG A 78 10.09 -11.85 17.35
C ARG A 78 11.05 -13.03 17.09
N ASP A 79 12.06 -12.83 16.25
CA ASP A 79 13.11 -13.81 15.95
C ASP A 79 13.93 -14.11 17.22
N ALA A 80 14.20 -13.09 18.06
CA ALA A 80 14.84 -13.26 19.35
C ALA A 80 13.96 -14.06 20.35
N GLU A 81 12.65 -13.84 20.35
CA GLU A 81 11.69 -14.60 21.17
C GLU A 81 11.50 -16.05 20.71
N GLN A 82 11.63 -16.33 19.40
CA GLN A 82 11.45 -17.68 18.82
C GLN A 82 12.76 -18.47 18.68
N GLY A 83 13.91 -17.90 19.07
CA GLY A 83 15.21 -18.57 19.01
C GLY A 83 15.75 -18.76 17.58
N ALA A 84 15.15 -18.12 16.58
CA ALA A 84 15.56 -18.19 15.19
C ALA A 84 16.60 -17.09 14.90
N THR A 85 17.88 -17.39 15.02
CA THR A 85 18.94 -16.40 14.75
C THR A 85 19.12 -16.23 13.25
N ARG A 86 18.64 -15.11 12.68
CA ARG A 86 19.00 -14.72 11.32
C ARG A 86 20.43 -14.18 11.36
N ASN A 87 21.39 -14.96 10.84
CA ASN A 87 22.77 -14.52 10.64
C ASN A 87 22.82 -13.38 9.61
N LEU A 88 22.51 -12.17 10.06
CA LEU A 88 22.78 -10.95 9.32
C LEU A 88 24.28 -10.71 9.42
N LYS A 89 25.02 -11.09 8.37
CA LYS A 89 26.37 -10.57 8.17
C LYS A 89 26.26 -9.06 8.05
N PRO A 90 26.91 -8.26 8.91
CA PRO A 90 27.06 -6.85 8.63
C PRO A 90 27.86 -6.71 7.34
N HIS A 91 27.35 -5.89 6.42
CA HIS A 91 28.10 -5.42 5.27
C HIS A 91 29.26 -4.53 5.72
#